data_AF-A0A9E1XAE4-F1
#
_entry.id   AF-A0A9E1XAE4-F1
#
_cell.length_a   1.000
_cell.length_b   1.000
_cell.length_c   1.000
_cell.angle_alpha   90.00
_cell.angle_beta   90.00
_cell.angle_gamma   90.00
#
_symmetry.space_group_name_H-M   'P 1'
#
loop_
_entity.id
_entity.type
_entity.pdbx_description
1 polymer ?
#
loop_
_entity_poly.entity_id
_entity_poly.type
_entity_poly.pdbx_seq_one_letter_code
_entity_poly.pdbx_strand_id
1 'polypeptide(L)'
;MGGRVVKEMGGYVLAQTPESAQFDGIPKSAIQTGIADSILTPENMPQEILRYVEHPYASRVRNEPPSSDEEDVLHRLLAVLRQETGVDFTENKYGSPPRRIQRRMGVIQISTLDEYLEYFYTNKAEAHLLHSELLIGVTRLFRDTEAFDKLRDKVLPELLAARKQNSQSPLCIWVSACSTGEEVYSLAILLAEAMKRHQTFLNIKIFACDVDKKALNIASAGRYPASIIADVPVQLLGKYFFKIGDYYQAVEKLRKMVTFCSK
;
A
#
# COMPACT_ATOMS: atom_id res chain seq x y z
N MET A 1 -4.70 4.12 -12.02
CA MET A 1 -3.23 3.96 -12.15
C MET A 1 -2.46 5.22 -11.74
N GLY A 2 -2.84 6.43 -12.18
CA GLY A 2 -2.06 7.65 -11.89
C GLY A 2 -1.82 7.99 -10.41
N GLY A 3 -2.88 8.06 -9.58
CA GLY A 3 -2.74 8.53 -8.18
C GLY A 3 -1.80 7.69 -7.31
N ARG A 4 -1.74 6.37 -7.51
CA ARG A 4 -0.80 5.48 -6.78
C ARG A 4 0.66 5.84 -7.06
N VAL A 5 1.00 6.08 -8.33
CA VAL A 5 2.36 6.51 -8.74
C VAL A 5 2.69 7.89 -8.17
N VAL A 6 1.72 8.82 -8.17
CA VAL A 6 1.90 10.12 -7.53
C VAL A 6 2.23 9.96 -6.05
N LYS A 7 1.55 9.08 -5.33
CA LYS A 7 1.82 8.80 -3.90
C LYS A 7 3.15 8.10 -3.64
N GLU A 8 3.57 7.18 -4.52
CA GLU A 8 4.89 6.55 -4.46
C GLU A 8 6.00 7.61 -4.56
N MET A 9 5.82 8.60 -5.44
CA MET A 9 6.74 9.73 -5.61
C MET A 9 6.53 10.84 -4.57
N GLY A 10 5.70 10.63 -3.54
CA GLY A 10 5.45 11.59 -2.47
C GLY A 10 4.66 12.83 -2.90
N GLY A 11 3.94 12.76 -4.01
CA GLY A 11 3.02 13.80 -4.47
C GLY A 11 1.69 13.80 -3.70
N TYR A 12 0.89 14.82 -3.97
CA TYR A 12 -0.39 15.08 -3.32
C TYR A 12 -1.55 14.73 -4.26
N VAL A 13 -2.55 14.00 -3.75
CA VAL A 13 -3.68 13.51 -4.56
C VAL A 13 -4.99 14.12 -4.08
N LEU A 14 -5.62 14.92 -4.94
CA LEU A 14 -6.97 15.41 -4.75
C LEU A 14 -7.99 14.48 -5.42
N ALA A 15 -9.08 14.19 -4.73
CA ALA A 15 -10.24 13.53 -5.31
C ALA A 15 -11.44 14.49 -5.32
N GLN A 16 -12.19 14.50 -6.42
CA GLN A 16 -13.46 15.20 -6.48
C GLN A 16 -14.48 14.51 -5.55
N THR A 17 -15.39 15.26 -4.93
CA THR A 17 -16.53 14.62 -4.24
C THR A 17 -17.37 13.84 -5.26
N PRO A 18 -17.73 12.57 -4.99
CA PRO A 18 -18.55 11.79 -5.91
C PRO A 18 -19.86 12.48 -6.32
N GLU A 19 -20.44 13.28 -5.41
CA GLU A 19 -21.70 13.99 -5.60
C GLU A 19 -21.60 15.14 -6.60
N SER A 20 -20.41 15.74 -6.77
CA SER A 20 -20.19 16.82 -7.74
C SER A 20 -19.68 16.31 -9.09
N ALA A 21 -19.35 15.01 -9.19
CA ALA A 21 -18.74 14.43 -10.37
C ALA A 21 -19.79 13.98 -11.40
N GLN A 22 -19.64 14.42 -12.66
CA GLN A 22 -20.46 13.90 -13.76
C GLN A 22 -20.25 12.38 -13.97
N PHE A 23 -19.02 11.91 -13.73
CA PHE A 23 -18.64 10.49 -13.71
C PHE A 23 -17.87 10.20 -12.43
N ASP A 24 -18.49 9.48 -11.50
CA ASP A 24 -17.97 9.28 -10.14
C ASP A 24 -17.01 8.09 -9.98
N GLY A 25 -16.85 7.26 -11.01
CA GLY A 25 -16.03 6.05 -10.94
C GLY A 25 -14.55 6.31 -10.60
N ILE A 26 -13.95 7.36 -11.16
CA ILE A 26 -12.56 7.74 -10.87
C ILE A 26 -12.43 8.31 -9.44
N PRO A 27 -13.24 9.30 -9.02
CA PRO A 27 -13.22 9.79 -7.64
C PRO A 27 -13.48 8.70 -6.60
N LYS A 28 -14.51 7.87 -6.79
CA LYS A 28 -14.82 6.75 -5.89
C LYS A 28 -13.64 5.78 -5.78
N SER A 29 -12.99 5.46 -6.90
CA SER A 29 -11.82 4.58 -6.88
C SER A 29 -10.67 5.19 -6.06
N ALA A 30 -10.34 6.47 -6.26
CA ALA A 30 -9.28 7.14 -5.50
C ALA A 30 -9.60 7.16 -3.99
N ILE A 31 -10.84 7.46 -3.62
CA ILE A 31 -11.31 7.47 -2.23
C ILE A 31 -11.24 6.08 -1.62
N GLN A 32 -11.77 5.06 -2.31
CA GLN A 32 -11.82 3.68 -1.83
C GLN A 32 -10.43 3.05 -1.68
N THR A 33 -9.47 3.45 -2.52
CA THR A 33 -8.07 3.03 -2.37
C THR A 33 -7.35 3.74 -1.21
N GLY A 34 -7.95 4.75 -0.60
CA GLY A 34 -7.34 5.54 0.48
C GLY A 34 -6.17 6.42 0.03
N ILE A 35 -5.99 6.62 -1.29
CA ILE A 35 -4.85 7.40 -1.81
C ILE A 35 -5.10 8.91 -1.81
N ALA A 36 -6.36 9.34 -1.74
CA ALA A 36 -6.73 10.76 -1.75
C ALA A 36 -6.37 11.44 -0.43
N ASP A 37 -5.56 12.51 -0.51
CA ASP A 37 -5.17 13.33 0.64
C ASP A 37 -6.28 14.32 1.02
N SER A 38 -7.08 14.78 0.04
CA SER A 38 -8.32 15.54 0.29
C SER A 38 -9.40 15.24 -0.74
N ILE A 39 -10.64 15.35 -0.28
CA ILE A 39 -11.84 15.11 -1.07
C ILE A 39 -12.62 16.42 -1.09
N LEU A 40 -12.70 17.06 -2.26
CA LEU A 40 -13.19 18.44 -2.41
C LEU A 40 -14.11 18.58 -3.62
N THR A 41 -14.96 19.60 -3.63
CA THR A 41 -15.68 20.00 -4.85
C THR A 41 -14.73 20.76 -5.79
N PRO A 42 -14.99 20.81 -7.11
CA PRO A 42 -14.14 21.52 -8.07
C PRO A 42 -13.87 22.98 -7.73
N GLU A 43 -14.82 23.67 -7.09
CA GLU A 43 -14.72 25.08 -6.71
C GLU A 43 -13.66 25.30 -5.61
N ASN A 44 -13.47 24.31 -4.73
CA ASN A 44 -12.54 24.40 -3.60
C ASN A 44 -11.13 23.87 -3.95
N MET A 45 -10.98 23.11 -5.04
CA MET A 45 -9.69 22.53 -5.43
C MET A 45 -8.61 23.57 -5.73
N PRO A 46 -8.86 24.70 -6.44
CA PRO A 46 -7.82 25.68 -6.74
C PRO A 46 -7.19 26.26 -5.47
N GLN A 47 -8.01 26.57 -4.46
CA GLN A 47 -7.52 27.09 -3.19
C GLN A 47 -6.64 26.06 -2.46
N GLU A 48 -7.02 24.77 -2.49
CA GLU A 48 -6.23 23.72 -1.88
C GLU A 48 -4.89 23.50 -2.60
N ILE A 49 -4.88 23.58 -3.95
CA ILE A 49 -3.66 23.49 -4.74
C ILE A 49 -2.72 24.64 -4.40
N LEU A 50 -3.22 25.88 -4.38
CA LEU A 50 -2.43 27.05 -4.01
C LEU A 50 -1.89 26.90 -2.59
N ARG A 51 -2.74 26.51 -1.64
CA ARG A 51 -2.35 26.26 -0.24
C ARG A 51 -1.22 25.23 -0.13
N TYR A 52 -1.26 24.15 -0.91
CA TYR A 52 -0.21 23.13 -0.92
C TYR A 52 1.09 23.63 -1.56
N VAL A 53 1.00 24.33 -2.69
CA VAL A 53 2.17 24.81 -3.47
C VAL A 53 2.87 26.00 -2.82
N GLU A 54 2.10 26.89 -2.17
CA GLU A 54 2.62 28.07 -1.46
C GLU A 54 3.20 27.71 -0.09
N HIS A 55 2.89 26.52 0.44
CA HIS A 55 3.47 26.08 1.70
C HIS A 55 5.00 26.12 1.60
N PRO A 56 5.72 26.67 2.61
CA PRO A 56 7.19 26.79 2.61
C PRO A 56 7.93 25.48 2.31
N TYR A 57 7.24 24.35 2.47
CA TYR A 57 7.76 23.04 2.14
C TYR A 57 7.70 22.67 0.64
N ALA A 58 6.65 23.02 -0.09
CA ALA A 58 6.55 22.73 -1.53
C ALA A 58 7.64 23.47 -2.33
N SER A 59 8.13 24.61 -1.82
CA SER A 59 9.29 25.33 -2.34
C SER A 59 10.64 24.80 -1.82
N ARG A 60 10.67 24.13 -0.67
CA ARG A 60 11.84 23.43 -0.08
C ARG A 60 12.05 21.99 -0.59
N VAL A 61 11.58 21.65 -1.80
CA VAL A 61 12.13 20.51 -2.56
C VAL A 61 13.55 20.83 -3.05
N ARG A 62 14.39 21.36 -2.16
CA ARG A 62 15.84 21.48 -2.32
C ARG A 62 16.44 20.41 -1.45
N ASN A 63 17.37 19.63 -2.01
CA ASN A 63 18.10 18.54 -1.39
C ASN A 63 19.07 19.01 -0.28
N GLU A 64 18.70 20.03 0.51
CA GLU A 64 19.52 20.49 1.62
C GLU A 64 19.27 19.57 2.82
N PRO A 65 20.32 18.98 3.40
CA PRO A 65 20.18 18.18 4.60
C PRO A 65 19.62 19.04 5.75
N PRO A 66 18.86 18.44 6.68
CA PRO A 66 18.39 19.15 7.87
C PRO A 66 19.56 19.76 8.64
N SER A 67 19.32 20.88 9.31
CA SER A 67 20.30 21.41 10.27
C SER A 67 20.45 20.46 11.47
N SER A 68 21.54 20.61 12.25
CA SER A 68 21.74 19.81 13.47
C SER A 68 20.55 19.91 14.44
N ASP A 69 19.95 21.10 14.56
CA ASP A 69 18.78 21.32 15.42
C ASP A 69 17.55 20.59 14.87
N GLU A 70 17.34 20.59 13.55
CA GLU A 70 16.25 19.87 12.89
C GLU A 70 16.41 18.34 13.00
N GLU A 71 17.64 17.82 12.98
CA GLU A 71 17.93 16.40 13.22
C GLU A 71 17.52 15.97 14.64
N ASP A 72 17.84 16.77 15.66
CA ASP A 72 17.48 16.47 17.05
C ASP A 72 15.95 16.46 17.26
N VAL A 73 15.24 17.43 16.68
CA VAL A 73 13.76 17.48 16.74
C VAL A 73 13.15 16.29 15.99
N LEU A 74 13.70 15.91 14.84
CA LEU A 74 13.29 14.73 14.09
C LEU A 74 13.48 13.46 14.92
N HIS A 75 14.62 13.28 15.59
CA HIS A 75 14.87 12.13 16.46
C HIS A 75 13.85 12.04 17.59
N ARG A 76 13.50 13.16 18.23
CA ARG A 76 12.45 13.23 19.26
C ARG A 76 11.08 12.86 18.70
N LEU A 77 10.74 13.36 17.52
CA LEU A 77 9.48 13.03 16.85
C LEU A 77 9.38 11.53 16.54
N LEU A 78 10.44 10.93 16.02
CA LEU A 78 10.50 9.48 15.76
C LEU A 78 10.40 8.66 17.04
N ALA A 79 10.95 9.14 18.16
CA ALA A 79 10.83 8.49 19.46
C ALA A 79 9.37 8.51 19.98
N VAL A 80 8.67 9.65 19.87
CA VAL A 80 7.24 9.77 20.20
C VAL A 80 6.40 8.85 19.31
N LEU A 81 6.69 8.82 18.00
CA LEU A 81 6.01 7.95 17.06
C LEU A 81 6.18 6.47 17.43
N ARG A 82 7.41 6.06 17.78
CA ARG A 82 7.70 4.69 18.24
C ARG A 82 6.94 4.36 19.53
N GLN A 83 6.87 5.29 20.47
CA GLN A 83 6.14 5.09 21.73
C GLN A 83 4.65 4.85 21.50
N GLU A 84 4.03 5.58 20.59
CA GLU A 84 2.59 5.49 20.32
C GLU A 84 2.23 4.32 19.38
N THR A 85 3.14 3.91 18.47
CA THR A 85 2.83 2.94 17.41
C THR A 85 3.58 1.62 17.50
N GLY A 86 4.66 1.56 18.29
CA GLY A 86 5.52 0.40 18.45
C GLY A 86 6.51 0.16 17.30
N VAL A 87 6.45 0.95 16.21
CA VAL A 87 7.33 0.79 15.03
C VAL A 87 8.50 1.77 15.10
N ASP A 88 9.70 1.25 14.89
CA ASP A 88 10.92 2.05 14.87
C ASP A 88 11.28 2.46 13.44
N PHE A 89 11.31 3.77 13.19
CA PHE A 89 11.68 4.36 11.90
C PHE A 89 13.09 4.99 11.91
N THR A 90 13.83 4.91 13.03
CA THR A 90 15.15 5.54 13.20
C THR A 90 16.21 4.98 12.25
N GLU A 91 16.16 3.68 11.95
CA GLU A 91 17.10 3.01 11.05
C GLU A 91 16.70 3.04 9.58
N ASN A 92 15.61 3.72 9.20
CA ASN A 92 15.13 3.73 7.83
C ASN A 92 16.00 4.66 6.96
N LYS A 93 17.22 4.17 6.64
CA LYS A 93 18.29 4.85 5.90
C LYS A 93 17.94 5.21 4.44
N TYR A 94 16.75 4.83 3.98
CA TYR A 94 16.30 5.05 2.60
C TYR A 94 15.33 6.23 2.52
N GLY A 95 15.84 7.46 2.67
CA GLY A 95 15.38 8.70 2.03
C GLY A 95 13.90 9.11 2.10
N SER A 96 13.05 8.44 2.88
CA SER A 96 11.59 8.62 2.85
C SER A 96 10.99 9.27 4.11
N PRO A 97 11.53 9.09 5.35
CA PRO A 97 10.86 9.65 6.52
C PRO A 97 10.83 11.19 6.54
N PRO A 98 11.93 11.93 6.29
CA PRO A 98 11.89 13.39 6.31
C PRO A 98 10.92 13.95 5.28
N ARG A 99 10.97 13.45 4.03
CA ARG A 99 10.07 13.90 2.96
C ARG A 99 8.59 13.64 3.27
N ARG A 100 8.27 12.49 3.87
CA ARG A 100 6.90 12.10 4.21
C ARG A 100 6.37 12.84 5.43
N ILE A 101 7.22 13.05 6.45
CA ILE A 101 6.95 13.93 7.60
C ILE A 101 6.62 15.33 7.10
N GLN A 102 7.49 15.89 6.26
CA GLN A 102 7.31 17.22 5.73
C GLN A 102 6.08 17.33 4.81
N ARG A 103 5.77 16.29 4.03
CA ARG A 103 4.50 16.24 3.27
C ARG A 103 3.31 16.31 4.22
N ARG A 104 3.33 15.51 5.29
CA ARG A 104 2.26 15.47 6.29
C ARG A 104 2.07 16.84 6.94
N MET A 105 3.17 17.50 7.32
CA MET A 105 3.18 18.88 7.80
C MET A 105 2.52 19.84 6.80
N GLY A 106 2.83 19.72 5.50
CA GLY A 106 2.18 20.49 4.44
C GLY A 106 0.67 20.24 4.33
N VAL A 107 0.19 19.01 4.56
CA VAL A 107 -1.26 18.70 4.55
C VAL A 107 -1.99 19.41 5.70
N ILE A 108 -1.37 19.47 6.88
CA ILE A 108 -1.95 20.09 8.08
C ILE A 108 -1.53 21.55 8.30
N GLN A 109 -0.73 22.11 7.38
CA GLN A 109 -0.27 23.49 7.37
C GLN A 109 0.62 23.88 8.55
N ILE A 110 1.54 23.00 8.93
CA ILE A 110 2.56 23.26 9.95
C ILE A 110 3.91 23.51 9.25
N SER A 111 4.59 24.59 9.63
CA SER A 111 5.76 25.08 8.88
C SER A 111 7.09 24.61 9.47
N THR A 112 7.13 24.25 10.76
CA THR A 112 8.37 23.86 11.45
C THR A 112 8.25 22.49 12.13
N LEU A 113 9.38 21.79 12.29
CA LEU A 113 9.41 20.50 12.97
C LEU A 113 9.06 20.63 14.46
N ASP A 114 9.43 21.74 15.09
CA ASP A 114 9.10 22.03 16.50
C ASP A 114 7.59 22.17 16.70
N GLU A 115 6.91 22.99 15.88
CA GLU A 115 5.45 23.10 15.90
C GLU A 115 4.78 21.74 15.68
N TYR A 116 5.35 20.91 14.79
CA TYR A 116 4.81 19.59 14.51
C TYR A 116 5.00 18.62 15.67
N LEU A 117 6.13 18.70 16.37
CA LEU A 117 6.38 17.93 17.59
C LEU A 117 5.43 18.35 18.72
N GLU A 118 5.16 19.65 18.89
CA GLU A 118 4.15 20.14 19.84
C GLU A 118 2.73 19.64 19.49
N TYR A 119 2.40 19.64 18.20
CA TYR A 119 1.13 19.12 17.72
C TYR A 119 0.97 17.62 18.03
N PHE A 120 2.05 16.83 17.95
CA PHE A 120 2.04 15.42 18.34
C PHE A 120 1.67 15.19 19.81
N TYR A 121 2.13 16.07 20.71
CA TYR A 121 1.81 15.96 22.13
C TYR A 121 0.34 16.26 22.44
N THR A 122 -0.29 17.13 21.65
CA THR A 122 -1.70 17.52 21.84
C THR A 122 -2.67 16.65 21.04
N ASN A 123 -2.22 16.00 19.95
CA ASN A 123 -3.06 15.16 19.09
C ASN A 123 -2.42 13.79 18.80
N LYS A 124 -2.70 12.81 19.66
CA LYS A 124 -2.21 11.43 19.51
C LYS A 124 -2.71 10.71 18.25
N ALA A 125 -3.83 11.16 17.67
CA ALA A 125 -4.33 10.58 16.42
C ALA A 125 -3.38 10.90 15.25
N GLU A 126 -2.65 12.02 15.31
CA GLU A 126 -1.69 12.40 14.29
C GLU A 126 -0.51 11.42 14.20
N ALA A 127 -0.05 10.88 15.33
CA ALA A 127 1.01 9.86 15.32
C ALA A 127 0.60 8.62 14.49
N HIS A 128 -0.67 8.20 14.56
CA HIS A 128 -1.19 7.09 13.77
C HIS A 128 -1.32 7.44 12.28
N LEU A 129 -1.62 8.70 11.96
CA LEU A 129 -1.70 9.19 10.58
C LEU A 129 -0.31 9.29 9.96
N LEU A 130 0.67 9.84 10.68
CA LEU A 130 2.06 9.86 10.24
C LEU A 130 2.63 8.43 10.12
N HIS A 131 2.32 7.53 11.04
CA HIS A 131 2.71 6.13 10.91
C HIS A 131 2.19 5.52 9.59
N SER A 132 0.91 5.73 9.30
CA SER A 132 0.30 5.25 8.04
C SER A 132 0.95 5.91 6.82
N GLU A 133 1.41 7.16 6.95
CA GLU A 133 2.09 7.92 5.91
C GLU A 133 3.51 7.40 5.62
N LEU A 134 4.24 7.02 6.68
CA LEU A 134 5.59 6.47 6.60
C LEU A 134 5.61 5.03 6.06
N LEU A 135 4.55 4.25 6.31
CA LEU A 135 4.38 2.95 5.70
C LEU A 135 3.97 3.14 4.22
N ILE A 136 4.88 2.84 3.30
CA ILE A 136 4.61 2.89 1.86
C ILE A 136 3.66 1.75 1.49
N GLY A 137 2.35 1.95 1.69
CA GLY A 137 1.31 0.95 1.46
C GLY A 137 0.82 0.86 0.00
N VAL A 138 1.55 1.43 -0.96
CA VAL A 138 1.15 1.35 -2.38
C VAL A 138 1.58 0.00 -2.95
N THR A 139 0.60 -0.84 -3.25
CA THR A 139 0.79 -2.12 -3.92
C THR A 139 -0.26 -2.32 -5.02
N ARG A 140 -0.03 -3.26 -5.92
CA ARG A 140 -0.94 -3.61 -7.01
C ARG A 140 -0.76 -5.07 -7.42
N LEU A 141 -1.78 -5.64 -8.06
CA LEU A 141 -1.71 -7.01 -8.56
C LEU A 141 -0.61 -7.08 -9.63
N PHE A 142 0.22 -8.11 -9.58
CA PHE A 142 1.34 -8.32 -10.49
C PHE A 142 2.28 -7.09 -10.62
N ARG A 143 2.59 -6.43 -9.48
CA ARG A 143 3.36 -5.17 -9.44
C ARG A 143 4.67 -5.20 -10.21
N ASP A 144 5.48 -6.24 -10.02
CA ASP A 144 6.71 -6.49 -10.77
C ASP A 144 6.47 -7.66 -11.74
N THR A 145 6.06 -7.31 -12.96
CA THR A 145 5.72 -8.29 -13.98
C THR A 145 6.92 -9.17 -14.35
N GLU A 146 8.14 -8.63 -14.36
CA GLU A 146 9.34 -9.41 -14.69
C GLU A 146 9.66 -10.46 -13.62
N ALA A 147 9.53 -10.08 -12.34
CA ALA A 147 9.71 -11.02 -11.23
C ALA A 147 8.65 -12.14 -11.28
N PHE A 148 7.39 -11.77 -11.50
CA PHE A 148 6.30 -12.74 -11.61
C PHE A 148 6.39 -13.64 -12.85
N ASP A 149 6.89 -13.13 -13.98
CA ASP A 149 7.15 -13.92 -15.18
C ASP A 149 8.26 -14.95 -14.94
N LYS A 150 9.37 -14.54 -14.31
CA LYS A 150 10.44 -15.47 -13.90
C LYS A 150 9.95 -16.54 -12.93
N LEU A 151 9.10 -16.15 -11.97
CA LEU A 151 8.48 -17.08 -11.04
C LEU A 151 7.60 -18.10 -11.80
N ARG A 152 6.77 -17.64 -12.73
CA ARG A 152 5.87 -18.46 -13.55
C ARG A 152 6.62 -19.44 -14.45
N ASP A 153 7.64 -18.98 -15.15
CA ASP A 153 8.24 -19.72 -16.27
C ASP A 153 9.40 -20.60 -15.87
N LYS A 154 10.09 -20.28 -14.77
CA LYS A 154 11.27 -21.00 -14.31
C LYS A 154 11.08 -21.65 -12.95
N VAL A 155 10.80 -20.83 -11.93
CA VAL A 155 10.84 -21.27 -10.52
C VAL A 155 9.71 -22.24 -10.19
N LEU A 156 8.47 -21.93 -10.59
CA LEU A 156 7.32 -22.80 -10.29
C LEU A 156 7.43 -24.17 -10.99
N PRO A 157 7.75 -24.29 -12.29
CA PRO A 157 7.94 -25.59 -12.94
C PRO A 157 8.99 -26.46 -12.26
N GLU A 158 10.16 -25.89 -11.91
CA GLU A 158 11.24 -26.59 -11.22
C GLU A 158 10.80 -27.08 -9.83
N LEU A 159 10.13 -26.21 -9.07
CA LEU A 159 9.61 -26.52 -7.73
C LEU A 159 8.56 -27.65 -7.77
N LEU A 160 7.63 -27.60 -8.74
CA LEU A 160 6.60 -28.62 -8.93
C LEU A 160 7.21 -29.97 -9.33
N ALA A 161 8.22 -29.97 -10.21
CA ALA A 161 8.91 -31.18 -10.64
C ALA A 161 9.63 -31.88 -9.47
N ALA A 162 10.37 -31.11 -8.67
CA ALA A 162 11.07 -31.63 -7.48
C ALA A 162 10.10 -32.21 -6.44
N ARG A 163 8.94 -31.57 -6.23
CA ARG A 163 7.93 -31.99 -5.25
C ARG A 163 7.17 -33.24 -5.65
N LYS A 164 6.93 -33.48 -6.95
CA LYS A 164 6.27 -34.73 -7.44
C LYS A 164 6.97 -36.00 -6.94
N GLN A 165 8.27 -35.93 -6.64
CA GLN A 165 9.06 -37.05 -6.17
C GLN A 165 9.02 -37.24 -4.64
N ASN A 166 8.48 -36.31 -3.85
CA ASN A 166 8.61 -36.29 -2.38
C ASN A 166 7.40 -35.67 -1.64
N SER A 167 6.19 -36.17 -1.94
CA SER A 167 4.91 -35.49 -1.67
C SER A 167 4.18 -35.93 -0.38
N GLN A 168 4.63 -35.51 0.81
CA GLN A 168 3.76 -35.54 2.00
C GLN A 168 3.61 -34.19 2.74
N SER A 169 4.53 -33.24 2.58
CA SER A 169 4.46 -31.95 3.30
C SER A 169 3.86 -30.82 2.45
N PRO A 170 3.12 -29.88 3.06
CA PRO A 170 2.61 -28.72 2.36
C PRO A 170 3.73 -27.83 1.81
N LEU A 171 3.47 -27.13 0.71
CA LEU A 171 4.32 -26.04 0.23
C LEU A 171 3.96 -24.78 0.99
N CYS A 172 4.81 -24.43 1.96
CA CYS A 172 4.69 -23.21 2.72
C CYS A 172 5.44 -22.08 2.01
N ILE A 173 4.77 -20.96 1.80
CA ILE A 173 5.35 -19.75 1.19
C ILE A 173 5.11 -18.60 2.15
N TRP A 174 6.11 -17.74 2.34
CA TRP A 174 5.99 -16.58 3.20
C TRP A 174 6.08 -15.30 2.37
N VAL A 175 5.11 -14.41 2.55
CA VAL A 175 5.08 -13.05 2.02
C VAL A 175 5.22 -12.09 3.20
N SER A 176 6.36 -11.43 3.30
CA SER A 176 6.61 -10.39 4.30
C SER A 176 6.23 -9.01 3.75
N ALA A 177 5.65 -8.14 4.59
CA ALA A 177 5.18 -6.81 4.20
C ALA A 177 4.13 -6.88 3.07
N CYS A 178 3.10 -7.70 3.28
CA CYS A 178 2.10 -8.00 2.26
C CYS A 178 1.12 -6.84 1.93
N SER A 179 1.16 -5.75 2.70
CA SER A 179 0.30 -4.58 2.56
C SER A 179 -1.18 -4.99 2.43
N THR A 180 -1.92 -4.46 1.46
CA THR A 180 -3.34 -4.77 1.21
C THR A 180 -3.57 -6.10 0.48
N GLY A 181 -2.53 -6.93 0.34
CA GLY A 181 -2.64 -8.33 -0.07
C GLY A 181 -2.54 -8.58 -1.58
N GLU A 182 -2.41 -7.55 -2.41
CA GLU A 182 -2.32 -7.74 -3.87
C GLU A 182 -1.20 -8.69 -4.29
N GLU A 183 0.00 -8.60 -3.69
CA GLU A 183 1.10 -9.52 -4.01
C GLU A 183 0.74 -10.98 -3.66
N VAL A 184 0.08 -11.17 -2.51
CA VAL A 184 -0.33 -12.48 -1.99
C VAL A 184 -1.31 -13.15 -2.94
N TYR A 185 -2.31 -12.41 -3.43
CA TYR A 185 -3.27 -12.97 -4.39
C TYR A 185 -2.67 -13.16 -5.78
N SER A 186 -1.73 -12.30 -6.21
CA SER A 186 -0.98 -12.50 -7.46
C SER A 186 -0.23 -13.82 -7.43
N LEU A 187 0.45 -14.10 -6.32
CA LEU A 187 1.16 -15.35 -6.08
C LEU A 187 0.21 -16.56 -6.02
N ALA A 188 -0.90 -16.44 -5.29
CA ALA A 188 -1.90 -17.51 -5.21
C ALA A 188 -2.50 -17.87 -6.59
N ILE A 189 -2.74 -16.87 -7.43
CA ILE A 189 -3.21 -17.06 -8.82
C ILE A 189 -2.17 -17.81 -9.63
N LEU A 190 -0.90 -17.41 -9.59
CA LEU A 190 0.16 -18.09 -10.33
C LEU A 190 0.33 -19.56 -9.92
N LEU A 191 0.28 -19.82 -8.62
CA LEU A 191 0.35 -21.18 -8.09
C LEU A 191 -0.84 -22.03 -8.56
N ALA A 192 -2.05 -21.46 -8.54
CA ALA A 192 -3.25 -22.15 -9.00
C ALA A 192 -3.19 -22.45 -10.51
N GLU A 193 -2.73 -21.51 -11.34
CA GLU A 193 -2.55 -21.71 -12.78
C GLU A 193 -1.42 -22.72 -13.08
N ALA A 194 -0.31 -22.69 -12.33
CA ALA A 194 0.78 -23.65 -12.48
C ALA A 194 0.34 -25.08 -12.12
N MET A 195 -0.35 -25.26 -10.99
CA MET A 195 -0.92 -26.56 -10.60
C MET A 195 -1.87 -27.11 -11.66
N LYS A 196 -2.73 -26.25 -12.23
CA LYS A 196 -3.64 -26.63 -13.31
C LYS A 196 -2.88 -27.04 -14.58
N ARG A 197 -1.88 -26.27 -15.00
CA ARG A 197 -1.06 -26.53 -16.19
C ARG A 197 -0.31 -27.87 -16.10
N HIS A 198 0.25 -28.17 -14.93
CA HIS A 198 1.06 -29.38 -14.72
C HIS A 198 0.25 -30.58 -14.19
N GLN A 199 -1.09 -30.45 -14.14
CA GLN A 199 -2.04 -31.46 -13.66
C GLN A 199 -1.60 -32.08 -12.33
N THR A 200 -1.24 -31.22 -11.38
CA THR A 200 -0.76 -31.62 -10.06
C THR A 200 -1.54 -30.91 -8.97
N PHE A 201 -1.64 -31.55 -7.82
CA PHE A 201 -2.27 -30.98 -6.65
C PHE A 201 -1.26 -30.92 -5.52
N LEU A 202 -0.89 -29.70 -5.11
CA LEU A 202 -0.07 -29.46 -3.94
C LEU A 202 -0.93 -28.83 -2.85
N ASN A 203 -0.72 -29.29 -1.62
CA ASN A 203 -1.24 -28.59 -0.46
C ASN A 203 -0.39 -27.32 -0.25
N ILE A 204 -0.93 -26.15 -0.57
CA ILE A 204 -0.21 -24.86 -0.48
C ILE A 204 -0.72 -24.09 0.73
N LYS A 205 0.21 -23.51 1.49
CA LYS A 205 -0.06 -22.54 2.54
C LYS A 205 0.78 -21.30 2.33
N ILE A 206 0.13 -20.16 2.10
CA ILE A 206 0.78 -18.85 2.00
C ILE A 206 0.58 -18.14 3.34
N PHE A 207 1.67 -17.86 4.03
CA PHE A 207 1.67 -17.01 5.22
C PHE A 207 1.98 -15.60 4.77
N ALA A 208 1.13 -14.64 5.13
CA ALA A 208 1.29 -13.25 4.73
C ALA A 208 1.23 -12.36 5.97
N CYS A 209 2.31 -11.65 6.27
CA CYS A 209 2.34 -10.76 7.43
C CYS A 209 2.62 -9.31 7.03
N ASP A 210 2.08 -8.38 7.82
CA ASP A 210 2.36 -6.96 7.73
C ASP A 210 2.32 -6.32 9.13
N VAL A 211 2.96 -5.17 9.28
CA VAL A 211 2.89 -4.34 10.49
C VAL A 211 1.61 -3.48 10.49
N ASP A 212 1.06 -3.16 9.32
CA ASP A 212 -0.19 -2.42 9.20
C ASP A 212 -1.42 -3.33 9.33
N LYS A 213 -2.05 -3.29 10.51
CA LYS A 213 -3.30 -4.00 10.80
C LYS A 213 -4.45 -3.60 9.87
N LYS A 214 -4.52 -2.33 9.43
CA LYS A 214 -5.57 -1.88 8.49
C LYS A 214 -5.37 -2.54 7.13
N ALA A 215 -4.13 -2.59 6.65
CA ALA A 215 -3.79 -3.27 5.42
C ALA A 215 -4.12 -4.78 5.47
N LEU A 216 -3.80 -5.45 6.59
CA LEU A 216 -4.16 -6.86 6.81
C LEU A 216 -5.67 -7.12 6.79
N ASN A 217 -6.48 -6.21 7.34
CA ASN A 217 -7.94 -6.33 7.29
C ASN A 217 -8.45 -6.26 5.84
N ILE A 218 -7.87 -5.39 5.01
CA ILE A 218 -8.19 -5.30 3.58
C ILE A 218 -7.75 -6.59 2.87
N ALA A 219 -6.52 -7.05 3.14
CA ALA A 219 -5.94 -8.25 2.52
C ALA A 219 -6.75 -9.52 2.83
N SER A 220 -7.16 -9.71 4.08
CA SER A 220 -7.97 -10.85 4.52
C SER A 220 -9.39 -10.84 3.97
N ALA A 221 -9.99 -9.66 3.78
CA ALA A 221 -11.25 -9.51 3.06
C ALA A 221 -11.11 -9.87 1.57
N GLY A 222 -9.94 -9.61 0.98
CA GLY A 222 -9.64 -9.87 -0.43
C GLY A 222 -10.53 -9.07 -1.37
N ARG A 223 -10.96 -7.88 -0.95
CA ARG A 223 -11.86 -6.98 -1.69
C ARG A 223 -11.07 -5.80 -2.24
N TYR A 224 -11.10 -5.64 -3.54
CA TYR A 224 -10.36 -4.63 -4.27
C TYR A 224 -11.28 -3.76 -5.10
N PRO A 225 -10.97 -2.47 -5.31
CA PRO A 225 -11.77 -1.59 -6.14
C PRO A 225 -11.68 -1.99 -7.62
N ALA A 226 -12.65 -1.53 -8.43
CA ALA A 226 -12.71 -1.81 -9.86
C ALA A 226 -11.43 -1.44 -10.66
N SER A 227 -10.57 -0.59 -10.11
CA SER A 227 -9.29 -0.23 -10.73
C SER A 227 -8.36 -1.43 -10.98
N ILE A 228 -8.52 -2.56 -10.28
CA ILE A 228 -7.68 -3.74 -10.49
C ILE A 228 -7.84 -4.39 -11.86
N ILE A 229 -8.89 -4.06 -12.61
CA ILE A 229 -9.09 -4.51 -14.00
C ILE A 229 -7.87 -4.16 -14.86
N ALA A 230 -7.22 -3.03 -14.57
CA ALA A 230 -6.02 -2.59 -15.27
C ALA A 230 -4.77 -3.43 -14.95
N ASP A 231 -4.73 -4.07 -13.78
CA ASP A 231 -3.56 -4.79 -13.27
C ASP A 231 -3.60 -6.29 -13.58
N VAL A 232 -4.76 -6.83 -13.97
CA VAL A 232 -4.97 -8.29 -14.13
C VAL A 232 -5.47 -8.60 -15.53
N PRO A 233 -4.86 -9.57 -16.23
CA PRO A 233 -5.40 -10.08 -17.49
C PRO A 233 -6.86 -10.53 -17.34
N VAL A 234 -7.72 -10.14 -18.29
CA VAL A 234 -9.19 -10.39 -18.23
C VAL A 234 -9.52 -11.87 -17.98
N GLN A 235 -8.72 -12.78 -18.53
CA GLN A 235 -8.89 -14.22 -18.37
C GLN A 235 -8.66 -14.68 -16.94
N LEU A 236 -7.73 -14.05 -16.20
CA LEU A 236 -7.49 -14.35 -14.79
C LEU A 236 -8.53 -13.65 -13.90
N LEU A 237 -8.91 -12.42 -14.25
CA LEU A 237 -9.91 -11.66 -13.50
C LEU A 237 -11.23 -12.44 -13.41
N GLY A 238 -11.76 -12.94 -14.54
CA GLY A 238 -13.01 -13.69 -14.57
C GLY A 238 -12.96 -15.07 -13.90
N LYS A 239 -11.77 -15.63 -13.67
CA LYS A 239 -11.58 -16.92 -12.97
C LYS A 239 -11.44 -16.77 -11.46
N TYR A 240 -10.75 -15.71 -11.04
CA TYR A 240 -10.23 -15.60 -9.68
C TYR A 240 -10.85 -14.46 -8.87
N PHE A 241 -11.66 -13.62 -9.51
CA PHE A 241 -12.42 -12.57 -8.86
C PHE A 241 -13.86 -12.57 -9.33
N PHE A 242 -14.76 -12.13 -8.46
CA PHE A 242 -16.15 -11.86 -8.80
C PHE A 242 -16.50 -10.43 -8.40
N LYS A 243 -17.32 -9.78 -9.24
CA LYS A 243 -17.71 -8.38 -9.04
C LYS A 243 -18.87 -8.31 -8.04
N ILE A 244 -18.75 -7.47 -7.01
CA ILE A 244 -19.77 -7.16 -6.01
C ILE A 244 -19.89 -5.64 -5.91
N GLY A 245 -20.92 -5.08 -6.53
CA GLY A 245 -21.06 -3.62 -6.65
C GLY A 245 -19.83 -3.02 -7.34
N ASP A 246 -19.15 -2.11 -6.66
CA ASP A 246 -17.94 -1.42 -7.14
C ASP A 246 -16.62 -2.15 -6.83
N TYR A 247 -16.71 -3.33 -6.22
CA TYR A 247 -15.54 -4.12 -5.81
C TYR A 247 -15.42 -5.43 -6.59
N TYR A 248 -14.19 -5.94 -6.64
CA TYR A 248 -13.85 -7.29 -7.02
C TYR A 248 -13.37 -8.04 -5.78
N GLN A 249 -13.95 -9.20 -5.50
CA GLN A 249 -13.54 -10.03 -4.39
C GLN A 249 -12.84 -11.29 -4.89
N ALA A 250 -11.70 -11.62 -4.28
CA ALA A 250 -10.98 -12.86 -4.56
C ALA A 250 -11.85 -14.07 -4.20
N VAL A 251 -11.86 -15.08 -5.06
CA VAL A 251 -12.63 -16.31 -4.83
C VAL A 251 -12.16 -17.03 -3.56
N GLU A 252 -13.09 -17.70 -2.89
CA GLU A 252 -12.85 -18.41 -1.63
C GLU A 252 -11.68 -19.41 -1.74
N LYS A 253 -11.54 -20.07 -2.90
CA LYS A 253 -10.44 -21.01 -3.16
C LYS A 253 -9.06 -20.37 -2.97
N LEU A 254 -8.85 -19.13 -3.43
CA LEU A 254 -7.59 -18.43 -3.23
C LEU A 254 -7.43 -17.98 -1.77
N ARG A 255 -8.51 -17.45 -1.18
CA ARG A 255 -8.49 -16.98 0.22
C ARG A 255 -8.15 -18.10 1.19
N LYS A 256 -8.60 -19.34 0.93
CA LYS A 256 -8.26 -20.53 1.73
C LYS A 256 -6.80 -20.96 1.64
N MET A 257 -6.06 -20.51 0.63
CA MET A 257 -4.62 -20.79 0.53
C MET A 257 -3.80 -19.89 1.47
N VAL A 258 -4.39 -18.83 2.01
CA VAL A 258 -3.67 -17.74 2.67
C VAL A 258 -4.04 -17.65 4.14
N THR A 259 -3.02 -17.51 4.99
CA THR A 259 -3.15 -17.16 6.40
C THR A 259 -2.49 -15.82 6.63
N PHE A 260 -3.26 -14.82 7.07
CA PHE A 260 -2.74 -13.51 7.43
C PHE A 260 -2.34 -13.47 8.91
N CYS A 261 -1.19 -12.85 9.19
CA CYS A 261 -0.61 -12.72 10.53
C CYS A 261 -0.27 -11.26 10.80
N SER A 262 -0.67 -10.74 11.97
CA SER A 262 -0.10 -9.50 12.50
C SER A 262 1.15 -9.84 13.30
N LYS A 263 2.22 -9.07 13.11
CA LYS A 263 3.39 -9.11 13.99
C LYS A 263 3.13 -8.30 15.26
#